data_AF-A0A539EG81-F1
#
_entry.id   AF-A0A539EG81-F1
#
_cell.length_a   1.000
_cell.length_b   1.000
_cell.length_c   1.000
_cell.angle_alpha   90.00
_cell.angle_beta   90.00
_cell.angle_gamma   90.00
#
_symmetry.space_group_name_H-M   'P 1'
#
loop_
_entity.id
_entity.type
_entity.pdbx_description
1 polymer ?
#
loop_
_entity_poly.entity_id
_entity_poly.type
_entity_poly.pdbx_seq_one_letter_code
_entity_poly.pdbx_strand_id
1 'polypeptide(L)'
;MNVRALAAAFLSAGCLLLVNVLAARVPLRLDLTEGRLFTLSPGSRRILASLPGPVEARVYFSETVEPRTAASRAYLRALLADARRASRGKLSVVTVDVDKDPQAKDEALQAGIAPVQFNVVSQEKFEVRDGFMGLSLRHADRREVIPVILDPSGLEHELVSRLARLGAAAKPVVGFA
;
A
#
# COMPACT_ATOMS: atom_id res chain seq x y z
N MET A 1 -12.21 -36.07 -52.52
CA MET A 1 -12.14 -35.03 -51.47
C MET A 1 -13.34 -34.11 -51.63
N ASN A 2 -14.22 -34.01 -50.63
CA ASN A 2 -15.49 -33.30 -50.78
C ASN A 2 -15.27 -31.78 -50.70
N VAL A 3 -15.72 -31.02 -51.71
CA VAL A 3 -15.57 -29.55 -51.77
C VAL A 3 -16.11 -28.85 -50.52
N ARG A 4 -17.19 -29.37 -49.93
CA ARG A 4 -17.77 -28.87 -48.68
C ARG A 4 -16.83 -29.03 -47.48
N ALA A 5 -16.05 -30.12 -47.44
CA ALA A 5 -15.08 -30.37 -46.39
C ALA A 5 -13.87 -29.43 -46.51
N LEU A 6 -13.42 -29.14 -47.74
CA LEU A 6 -12.36 -28.17 -48.00
C LEU A 6 -12.80 -26.75 -47.62
N ALA A 7 -14.03 -26.35 -47.98
CA ALA A 7 -14.58 -25.05 -47.62
C ALA A 7 -14.71 -24.90 -46.09
N ALA A 8 -15.19 -25.93 -45.39
CA ALA A 8 -15.28 -25.93 -43.94
C ALA A 8 -13.88 -25.84 -43.28
N ALA A 9 -12.88 -26.56 -43.81
CA ALA A 9 -11.51 -26.51 -43.31
C ALA A 9 -10.90 -25.10 -43.48
N PHE A 10 -11.08 -24.47 -44.64
CA PHE A 10 -10.58 -23.12 -44.91
C PHE A 10 -11.24 -22.07 -44.00
N LEU A 11 -12.55 -22.17 -43.80
CA LEU A 11 -13.29 -21.27 -42.91
C LEU A 11 -12.83 -21.42 -41.46
N SER A 12 -12.63 -22.67 -41.02
CA SER A 12 -12.15 -22.98 -39.67
C SER A 12 -10.74 -22.44 -39.44
N ALA A 13 -9.84 -22.64 -40.40
CA ALA A 13 -8.48 -22.11 -40.37
C ALA A 13 -8.46 -20.58 -40.37
N GLY A 14 -9.33 -19.94 -41.17
CA GLY A 14 -9.51 -18.49 -41.17
C GLY A 14 -9.98 -17.94 -39.82
N CYS A 15 -10.97 -18.57 -39.20
CA CYS A 15 -11.44 -18.20 -37.85
C CYS A 15 -10.32 -18.36 -36.81
N LEU A 16 -9.57 -19.46 -36.83
CA LEU A 16 -8.45 -19.69 -35.91
C LEU A 16 -7.36 -18.63 -36.07
N LEU A 17 -7.03 -18.28 -37.31
CA LEU A 17 -6.07 -17.22 -37.60
C LEU A 17 -6.57 -15.86 -37.06
N LEU A 18 -7.85 -15.56 -37.27
CA LEU A 18 -8.46 -14.30 -36.80
C LEU A 18 -8.45 -14.20 -35.28
N VAL A 19 -8.84 -15.27 -34.57
CA VAL A 19 -8.82 -15.35 -33.11
C VAL A 19 -7.40 -15.19 -32.59
N ASN A 20 -6.41 -15.82 -33.22
CA ASN A 20 -5.01 -15.72 -32.80
C ASN A 20 -4.46 -14.30 -32.97
N VAL A 21 -4.77 -13.63 -34.08
CA VAL A 21 -4.38 -12.23 -34.31
C VAL A 21 -5.07 -11.30 -33.32
N LEU A 22 -6.37 -11.51 -33.05
CA LEU A 22 -7.12 -10.70 -32.08
C LEU A 22 -6.59 -10.90 -30.65
N ALA A 23 -6.30 -12.14 -30.26
CA ALA A 23 -5.72 -12.49 -28.96
C ALA A 23 -4.32 -11.88 -28.77
N ALA A 24 -3.52 -11.80 -29.84
CA ALA A 24 -2.20 -11.16 -29.79
C ALA A 24 -2.27 -9.62 -29.76
N ARG A 25 -3.34 -9.01 -30.28
CA ARG A 25 -3.49 -7.56 -30.40
C ARG A 25 -4.32 -6.93 -29.28
N VAL A 26 -5.23 -7.69 -28.68
CA VAL A 26 -6.05 -7.21 -27.57
C VAL A 26 -5.35 -7.61 -26.27
N PRO A 27 -4.83 -6.66 -25.48
CA PRO A 27 -4.31 -6.94 -24.15
C PRO A 27 -5.49 -7.24 -23.22
N LEU A 28 -6.04 -8.45 -23.32
CA LEU A 28 -7.09 -8.93 -22.44
C LEU A 28 -6.46 -9.26 -21.09
N ARG A 29 -6.28 -8.24 -20.24
CA ARG A 29 -5.92 -8.41 -18.84
C ARG A 29 -7.15 -8.88 -18.06
N LEU A 30 -7.53 -10.14 -18.26
CA LEU A 30 -8.36 -10.85 -17.29
C LEU A 30 -7.46 -11.16 -16.10
N ASP A 31 -7.48 -10.28 -15.11
CA ASP A 31 -6.76 -10.44 -13.85
C ASP A 31 -7.46 -11.56 -13.04
N LEU A 32 -7.17 -12.80 -13.43
CA LEU A 32 -7.59 -14.04 -12.79
C LEU A 32 -6.61 -14.45 -11.69
N THR A 33 -5.92 -13.49 -11.08
CA THR A 33 -5.12 -13.79 -9.89
C THR A 33 -6.06 -13.88 -8.69
N GLU A 34 -6.15 -15.07 -8.11
CA GLU A 34 -6.89 -15.41 -6.89
C GLU A 34 -6.23 -14.80 -5.63
N GLY A 35 -5.54 -13.67 -5.79
CA GLY A 35 -4.64 -13.06 -4.81
C GLY A 35 -5.06 -11.66 -4.39
N ARG A 36 -6.35 -11.44 -4.11
CA ARG A 36 -6.85 -10.18 -3.50
C ARG A 36 -6.42 -9.97 -2.04
N LEU A 37 -5.51 -10.78 -1.51
CA LEU A 37 -5.02 -10.64 -0.13
C LEU A 37 -4.21 -9.35 0.09
N PHE A 38 -3.80 -8.66 -0.99
CA PHE A 38 -2.99 -7.44 -0.92
C PHE A 38 -3.50 -6.30 -1.82
N THR A 39 -4.81 -6.23 -2.06
CA THR A 39 -5.39 -5.18 -2.89
C THR A 39 -6.34 -4.30 -2.09
N LEU A 40 -6.16 -2.98 -2.19
CA LEU A 40 -7.08 -2.01 -1.59
C LEU A 40 -8.54 -2.29 -1.97
N SER A 41 -9.42 -2.22 -0.98
CA SER A 41 -10.86 -2.33 -1.18
C SER A 41 -11.39 -1.25 -2.13
N PRO A 42 -12.50 -1.50 -2.85
CA PRO A 42 -13.12 -0.50 -3.71
C PRO A 42 -13.50 0.80 -2.97
N GLY A 43 -13.89 0.70 -1.68
CA GLY A 43 -14.18 1.86 -0.84
C GLY A 43 -12.92 2.68 -0.54
N SER A 44 -11.83 2.00 -0.15
CA SER A 44 -10.54 2.61 0.12
C SER A 44 -10.00 3.38 -1.08
N ARG A 45 -10.11 2.81 -2.29
CA ARG A 45 -9.69 3.47 -3.53
C ARG A 45 -10.44 4.78 -3.78
N ARG A 46 -11.75 4.83 -3.52
CA ARG A 46 -12.56 6.05 -3.68
C ARG A 46 -12.14 7.14 -2.71
N ILE A 47 -11.93 6.77 -1.45
CA ILE A 47 -11.47 7.69 -0.41
C ILE A 47 -10.12 8.30 -0.81
N LEU A 48 -9.16 7.46 -1.19
CA LEU A 48 -7.82 7.89 -1.60
C LEU A 48 -7.84 8.80 -2.84
N ALA A 49 -8.65 8.48 -3.84
CA ALA A 49 -8.80 9.33 -5.03
C ALA A 49 -9.41 10.70 -4.69
N SER A 50 -10.25 10.76 -3.65
CA SER A 50 -10.95 11.96 -3.18
C SER A 50 -10.16 12.83 -2.20
N LEU A 51 -8.89 12.50 -1.92
CA LEU A 51 -8.03 13.32 -1.06
C LEU A 51 -8.00 14.78 -1.57
N PRO A 52 -8.13 15.79 -0.70
CA PRO A 52 -8.27 17.19 -1.11
C PRO A 52 -6.96 17.81 -1.61
N GLY A 53 -5.81 17.27 -1.24
CA GLY A 53 -4.50 17.79 -1.64
C GLY A 53 -3.35 16.83 -1.32
N PRO A 54 -2.10 17.29 -1.42
CA PRO A 54 -0.92 16.45 -1.22
C PRO A 54 -0.79 16.00 0.24
N VAL A 55 -0.55 14.71 0.45
CA VAL A 55 -0.31 14.08 1.74
C VAL A 55 1.04 13.39 1.70
N GLU A 56 1.82 13.57 2.76
CA GLU A 56 3.09 12.88 2.97
C GLU A 56 2.92 11.76 3.98
N ALA A 57 3.24 10.53 3.58
CA ALA A 57 3.29 9.35 4.44
C ALA A 57 4.76 9.02 4.75
N ARG A 58 5.20 9.29 5.98
CA ARG A 58 6.56 9.03 6.42
C ARG A 58 6.58 7.79 7.33
N VAL A 59 7.21 6.73 6.86
CA VAL A 59 7.33 5.42 7.51
C VAL A 59 8.66 5.35 8.24
N TYR A 60 8.63 5.03 9.52
CA TYR A 60 9.82 4.89 10.35
C TYR A 60 9.98 3.42 10.73
N PHE A 61 11.16 2.88 10.50
CA PHE A 61 11.47 1.49 10.85
C PHE A 61 12.89 1.37 11.41
N SER A 62 13.09 0.38 12.26
CA SER A 62 14.41 -0.09 12.73
C SER A 62 14.75 -1.45 12.10
N GLU A 63 16.02 -1.76 11.89
CA GLU A 63 16.46 -3.11 11.46
C GLU A 63 16.28 -4.12 12.60
N THR A 64 16.41 -3.67 13.85
CA THR A 64 16.28 -4.50 15.06
C THR A 64 14.93 -5.23 15.18
N VAL A 65 13.88 -4.75 14.49
CA VAL A 65 12.52 -5.30 14.55
C VAL A 65 12.20 -6.27 13.40
N GLU A 66 13.12 -6.42 12.46
CA GLU A 66 12.87 -7.05 11.16
C GLU A 66 12.36 -8.50 11.23
N PRO A 67 12.93 -9.42 12.04
CA PRO A 67 12.46 -10.81 12.06
C PRO A 67 10.99 -10.95 12.50
N ARG A 68 10.54 -10.12 13.45
CA ARG A 68 9.19 -10.18 14.02
C ARG A 68 8.15 -9.43 13.17
N THR A 69 8.60 -8.49 12.35
CA THR A 69 7.73 -7.56 11.63
C THR A 69 7.86 -7.62 10.11
N ALA A 70 8.68 -8.51 9.57
CA ALA A 70 8.92 -8.66 8.13
C ALA A 70 7.63 -8.74 7.30
N ALA A 71 6.65 -9.53 7.76
CA ALA A 71 5.34 -9.65 7.12
C ALA A 71 4.59 -8.31 7.10
N SER A 72 4.52 -7.63 8.25
CA SER A 72 3.89 -6.32 8.42
C SER A 72 4.57 -5.24 7.57
N ARG A 73 5.90 -5.29 7.46
CA ARG A 73 6.70 -4.37 6.65
C ARG A 73 6.44 -4.57 5.16
N ALA A 74 6.44 -5.83 4.71
CA ALA A 74 6.12 -6.18 3.34
C ALA A 74 4.69 -5.76 2.97
N TYR A 75 3.74 -6.02 3.86
CA TYR A 75 2.34 -5.62 3.70
C TYR A 75 2.17 -4.11 3.64
N LEU A 76 2.72 -3.37 4.59
CA LEU A 76 2.67 -1.90 4.62
C LEU A 76 3.26 -1.30 3.35
N ARG A 77 4.40 -1.83 2.88
CA ARG A 77 5.02 -1.38 1.62
C ARG A 77 4.11 -1.61 0.42
N ALA A 78 3.48 -2.78 0.32
CA ALA A 78 2.53 -3.08 -0.74
C ALA A 78 1.30 -2.16 -0.68
N LEU A 79 0.73 -2.00 0.51
CA LEU A 79 -0.43 -1.14 0.79
C LEU A 79 -0.16 0.32 0.42
N LEU A 80 0.98 0.88 0.83
CA LEU A 80 1.36 2.27 0.52
C LEU A 80 1.64 2.47 -0.98
N ALA A 81 2.22 1.48 -1.66
CA ALA A 81 2.40 1.54 -3.11
C ALA A 81 1.05 1.56 -3.86
N ASP A 82 0.10 0.74 -3.40
CA ASP A 82 -1.27 0.73 -3.89
C ASP A 82 -2.01 2.03 -3.59
N ALA A 83 -1.85 2.57 -2.38
CA ALA A 83 -2.46 3.81 -1.95
C ALA A 83 -1.94 5.01 -2.76
N ARG A 84 -0.62 5.04 -3.03
CA ARG A 84 0.00 6.04 -3.90
C ARG A 84 -0.63 6.02 -5.29
N ARG A 85 -0.79 4.85 -5.90
CA ARG A 85 -1.46 4.69 -7.21
C ARG A 85 -2.91 5.17 -7.16
N ALA A 86 -3.67 4.78 -6.15
CA ALA A 86 -5.07 5.15 -5.99
C ALA A 86 -5.28 6.66 -5.74
N SER A 87 -4.31 7.32 -5.09
CA SER A 87 -4.38 8.74 -4.73
C SER A 87 -4.22 9.72 -5.91
N ARG A 88 -3.93 9.23 -7.12
CA ARG A 88 -3.67 10.06 -8.31
C ARG A 88 -2.53 11.07 -8.10
N GLY A 89 -1.45 10.64 -7.44
CA GLY A 89 -0.26 11.46 -7.19
C GLY A 89 -0.36 12.37 -5.97
N LYS A 90 -1.46 12.33 -5.22
CA LYS A 90 -1.64 13.13 -4.00
C LYS A 90 -0.92 12.54 -2.79
N LEU A 91 -0.64 11.24 -2.76
CA LEU A 91 0.10 10.61 -1.67
C LEU A 91 1.57 10.43 -2.06
N SER A 92 2.47 11.00 -1.27
CA SER A 92 3.91 10.75 -1.32
C SER A 92 4.32 9.84 -0.16
N VAL A 93 5.33 9.00 -0.37
CA VAL A 93 5.79 8.04 0.65
C VAL A 93 7.29 8.25 0.85
N VAL A 94 7.69 8.47 2.10
CA VAL A 94 9.08 8.62 2.54
C VAL A 94 9.35 7.51 3.55
N THR A 95 10.48 6.82 3.41
CA THR A 95 10.88 5.77 4.34
C THR A 95 12.13 6.23 5.08
N VAL A 96 12.10 6.12 6.40
CA VAL A 96 13.15 6.57 7.33
C VAL A 96 13.62 5.37 8.13
N ASP A 97 14.92 5.12 8.08
CA ASP A 97 15.58 4.11 8.89
C ASP A 97 16.11 4.76 10.17
N VAL A 98 15.50 4.41 11.30
CA VAL A 98 15.80 5.02 12.61
C VAL A 98 17.16 4.57 13.13
N ASP A 99 17.65 3.40 12.69
CA ASP A 99 18.93 2.86 13.19
C ASP A 99 20.12 3.47 12.44
N LYS A 100 19.89 4.05 11.25
CA LYS A 100 20.94 4.66 10.40
C LYS A 100 21.15 6.15 10.62
N ASP A 101 20.17 6.85 11.21
CA ASP A 101 20.23 8.29 11.42
C ASP A 101 19.91 8.65 12.88
N PRO A 102 20.87 9.22 13.63
CA PRO A 102 20.64 9.66 15.00
C PRO A 102 19.48 10.67 15.14
N GLN A 103 19.25 11.52 14.14
CA GLN A 103 18.17 12.50 14.15
C GLN A 103 16.80 11.87 13.88
N ALA A 104 16.76 10.74 13.15
CA ALA A 104 15.52 10.05 12.82
C ALA A 104 14.80 9.50 14.07
N LYS A 105 15.55 9.18 15.14
CA LYS A 105 14.96 8.75 16.41
C LYS A 105 14.16 9.88 17.06
N ASP A 106 14.75 11.05 17.19
CA ASP A 106 14.08 12.22 17.75
C ASP A 106 12.90 12.66 16.86
N GLU A 107 13.07 12.58 15.54
CA GLU A 107 12.01 12.85 14.57
C GLU A 107 10.82 11.88 14.73
N ALA A 108 11.08 10.58 14.87
CA ALA A 108 10.05 9.57 15.09
C ALA A 108 9.27 9.84 16.39
N LEU A 109 9.98 10.16 17.48
CA LEU A 109 9.38 10.51 18.76
C LEU A 109 8.50 11.78 18.64
N GLN A 110 9.00 12.83 17.97
CA GLN A 110 8.25 14.05 17.71
C GLN A 110 7.05 13.84 16.78
N ALA A 111 7.14 12.86 15.88
CA ALA A 111 6.04 12.41 15.02
C ALA A 111 4.95 11.64 15.78
N GLY A 112 5.20 11.25 17.04
CA GLY A 112 4.30 10.47 17.89
C GLY A 112 4.44 8.96 17.69
N ILE A 113 5.57 8.51 17.16
CA ILE A 113 5.89 7.09 16.98
C ILE A 113 6.59 6.59 18.23
N ALA A 114 5.98 5.61 18.88
CA ALA A 114 6.49 5.07 20.13
C ALA A 114 7.52 3.95 19.84
N PRO A 115 8.62 3.90 20.61
CA PRO A 115 9.51 2.74 20.59
C PRO A 115 8.77 1.52 21.16
N VAL A 116 9.03 0.37 20.58
CA VAL A 116 8.56 -0.93 21.07
C VAL A 116 9.77 -1.74 21.50
N GLN A 117 9.68 -2.40 22.65
CA GLN A 117 10.74 -3.29 23.13
C GLN A 117 10.64 -4.66 22.46
N PHE A 118 11.75 -5.10 21.87
CA PHE A 118 11.87 -6.41 21.25
C PHE A 118 12.92 -7.23 21.97
N ASN A 119 12.57 -8.49 22.23
CA ASN A 119 13.52 -9.47 22.72
C ASN A 119 14.31 -10.00 21.52
N VAL A 120 15.55 -9.55 21.39
CA VAL A 120 16.43 -9.98 20.30
C VAL A 120 17.24 -11.17 20.81
N VAL A 121 17.07 -12.31 20.15
CA VAL A 121 17.91 -13.49 20.37
C VAL A 121 19.12 -13.36 19.45
N SER A 122 20.20 -12.79 19.97
CA SER A 122 21.51 -12.83 19.31
C SER A 122 22.27 -14.07 19.79
N GLN A 123 23.19 -14.58 18.98
CA GLN A 123 23.84 -15.90 19.11
C GLN A 123 24.40 -16.24 20.50
N GLU A 124 24.58 -15.26 21.40
CA GLU A 124 25.15 -15.48 22.74
C GLU A 124 24.40 -14.77 23.88
N LYS A 125 23.39 -13.91 23.62
CA LYS A 125 22.68 -13.13 24.67
C LYS A 125 21.24 -12.80 24.32
N PHE A 126 20.34 -12.94 25.31
CA PHE A 126 19.03 -12.30 25.30
C PHE A 126 19.21 -10.83 25.64
N GLU A 127 18.93 -9.94 24.68
CA GLU A 127 19.00 -8.49 24.89
C GLU A 127 17.65 -7.86 24.50
N VAL A 128 17.15 -7.00 25.39
CA VAL A 128 15.97 -6.17 25.10
C VAL A 128 16.46 -4.94 24.34
N ARG A 129 15.95 -4.72 23.14
CA ARG A 129 16.26 -3.53 22.35
C ARG A 129 15.00 -2.78 21.97
N ASP A 130 15.08 -1.46 22.00
CA ASP A 130 14.04 -0.59 21.46
C ASP A 130 14.09 -0.62 19.93
N GLY A 131 12.93 -0.66 19.31
CA GLY A 131 12.80 -0.57 17.86
C GLY A 131 11.56 0.21 17.45
N PHE A 132 11.64 0.82 16.28
CA PHE A 132 10.57 1.64 15.73
C PHE A 132 9.89 0.92 14.57
N MET A 133 8.57 0.98 14.51
CA MET A 133 7.81 0.61 13.34
C MET A 133 6.48 1.35 13.34
N GLY A 134 6.43 2.49 12.66
CA GLY A 134 5.27 3.36 12.66
C GLY A 134 5.15 4.19 11.40
N LEU A 135 4.02 4.88 11.27
CA LEU A 135 3.69 5.71 10.13
C LEU A 135 3.14 7.04 10.59
N SER A 136 3.70 8.13 10.09
CA SER A 136 3.12 9.47 10.22
C SER A 136 2.54 9.92 8.88
N LEU A 137 1.39 10.57 8.94
CA LEU A 137 0.66 11.12 7.80
C LEU A 137 0.52 12.61 8.01
N ARG A 138 0.99 13.42 7.07
CA ARG A 138 0.95 14.89 7.16
C ARG A 138 0.25 15.51 5.97
N HIS A 139 -0.65 16.45 6.25
CA HIS A 139 -1.32 17.27 5.24
C HIS A 139 -1.49 18.69 5.78
N ALA A 140 -0.82 19.66 5.14
CA ALA A 140 -0.73 21.04 5.63
C ALA A 140 -0.33 21.06 7.13
N ASP A 141 -1.10 21.73 7.98
CA ASP A 141 -0.83 21.85 9.44
C ASP A 141 -1.35 20.66 10.26
N ARG A 142 -1.92 19.64 9.60
CA ARG A 142 -2.51 18.49 10.28
C ARG A 142 -1.64 17.25 10.15
N ARG A 143 -1.68 16.44 11.21
CA ARG A 143 -0.95 15.19 11.31
C ARG A 143 -1.82 14.10 11.92
N GLU A 144 -1.75 12.91 11.34
CA GLU A 144 -2.26 11.67 11.89
C GLU A 144 -1.08 10.70 12.05
N VAL A 145 -1.12 9.82 13.04
CA VAL A 145 -0.02 8.88 13.32
C VAL A 145 -0.56 7.50 13.65
N ILE A 146 0.05 6.48 13.06
CA ILE A 146 -0.07 5.07 13.47
C ILE A 146 1.21 4.78 14.27
N PRO A 147 1.16 4.82 15.61
CA PRO A 147 2.37 4.82 16.44
C PRO A 147 3.17 3.52 16.33
N VAL A 148 2.48 2.39 16.13
CA VAL A 148 3.06 1.05 16.16
C VAL A 148 2.35 0.17 15.13
N ILE A 149 3.11 -0.51 14.27
CA ILE A 149 2.61 -1.42 13.23
C ILE A 149 3.29 -2.79 13.39
N LEU A 150 2.72 -3.66 14.22
CA LEU A 150 3.28 -5.01 14.45
C LEU A 150 2.55 -6.10 13.67
N ASP A 151 1.27 -5.92 13.38
CA ASP A 151 0.41 -6.87 12.68
C ASP A 151 -0.18 -6.18 11.43
N PRO A 152 -0.18 -6.82 10.24
CA PRO A 152 -0.85 -6.29 9.06
C PRO A 152 -2.39 -6.23 9.19
N SER A 153 -2.98 -6.98 10.12
CA SER A 153 -4.43 -7.10 10.28
C SER A 153 -5.09 -5.75 10.55
N GLY A 154 -6.02 -5.34 9.69
CA GLY A 154 -6.76 -4.08 9.84
C GLY A 154 -5.99 -2.81 9.43
N LEU A 155 -4.72 -2.92 9.04
CA LEU A 155 -3.87 -1.78 8.72
C LEU A 155 -4.38 -0.96 7.52
N GLU A 156 -5.01 -1.60 6.53
CA GLU A 156 -5.69 -0.88 5.43
C GLU A 156 -6.76 0.07 5.98
N HIS A 157 -7.66 -0.46 6.81
CA HIS A 157 -8.77 0.32 7.34
C HIS A 157 -8.27 1.47 8.21
N GLU A 158 -7.26 1.23 9.05
CA GLU A 158 -6.66 2.27 9.88
C GLU A 158 -6.00 3.37 9.03
N LEU A 159 -5.18 3.00 8.04
CA LEU A 159 -4.54 3.93 7.12
C LEU A 159 -5.58 4.80 6.40
N VAL A 160 -6.59 4.16 5.79
CA VAL A 160 -7.61 4.84 4.99
C VAL A 160 -8.47 5.74 5.86
N SER A 161 -8.83 5.30 7.07
CA SER A 161 -9.63 6.10 8.00
C SER A 161 -8.89 7.37 8.44
N ARG A 162 -7.60 7.27 8.73
CA ARG A 162 -6.76 8.43 9.08
C ARG A 162 -6.58 9.38 7.91
N LEU A 163 -6.33 8.86 6.71
CA LEU A 163 -6.29 9.66 5.49
C LEU A 163 -7.63 10.35 5.20
N ALA A 164 -8.75 9.67 5.43
CA ALA A 164 -10.08 10.24 5.31
C ALA A 164 -10.29 11.38 6.31
N ARG A 165 -9.84 11.24 7.57
CA ARG A 165 -9.92 12.32 8.58
C ARG A 165 -9.10 13.54 8.19
N LEU A 166 -7.86 13.35 7.72
CA LEU A 166 -7.03 14.42 7.18
C LEU A 166 -7.73 15.15 6.03
N GLY A 167 -8.40 14.39 5.15
CA GLY A 167 -9.10 14.95 4.00
C GLY A 167 -10.46 15.61 4.33
N ALA A 168 -11.23 15.02 5.24
CA ALA A 168 -12.56 15.50 5.61
C ALA A 168 -12.47 16.79 6.42
N ALA A 169 -11.52 16.89 7.34
CA ALA A 169 -11.32 18.11 8.11
C ALA A 169 -10.86 19.28 7.22
N ALA A 170 -10.31 19.02 6.03
CA ALA A 170 -9.91 20.06 5.07
C ALA A 170 -11.08 20.53 4.19
N LYS A 171 -12.21 19.82 4.16
CA LYS A 171 -13.44 20.33 3.55
C LYS A 171 -14.07 21.33 4.51
N PRO A 172 -14.43 22.55 4.07
CA PRO A 172 -15.24 23.46 4.88
C PRO A 172 -16.53 22.74 5.25
N VAL A 173 -16.86 22.69 6.53
CA VAL A 173 -18.20 22.28 6.96
C VAL A 173 -19.13 23.37 6.44
N VAL A 174 -19.86 23.09 5.36
CA VAL A 174 -20.92 23.98 4.90
C VAL A 174 -21.98 23.96 6.00
N GLY A 175 -21.97 24.98 6.85
CA GLY A 175 -23.02 25.21 7.82
C GLY A 175 -24.30 25.48 7.03
N PHE A 176 -25.31 24.64 7.24
CA PHE A 176 -26.66 25.00 6.86
C PHE A 176 -27.09 26.14 7.81
N ALA A 177 -27.23 27.33 7.25
CA ALA A 177 -27.85 28.50 7.89
C ALA A 177 -29.35 28.52 7.59
#